data_AF-A0A8C6U245-F1
#
_entry.id   AF-A0A8C6U245-F1
#
_cell.length_a   1.000
_cell.length_b   1.000
_cell.length_c   1.000
_cell.angle_alpha   90.00
_cell.angle_beta   90.00
_cell.angle_gamma   90.00
#
_symmetry.space_group_name_H-M   'P 1'
#
loop_
_entity.id
_entity.type
_entity.pdbx_description
1 polymer ?
#
loop_
_entity_poly.entity_id
_entity_poly.type
_entity_poly.pdbx_seq_one_letter_code
_entity_poly.pdbx_strand_id
1 'polypeptide(L)'
;MLLLHALFWGLVSLRVFGAALLSEERTTAVKPVATPCWLMEEFTVTRSCAQCNAFETKSYPSCAQTGFYERVNCTKSNRDEVKSCRSSQMEEQSFWHFEAVMLSLTVLFGVVVVTRQRALDRLASEKVRRQIESI
;
A
#
# COMPACT_ATOMS: atom_id res chain seq x y z
N MET A 1 -25.48 6.01 19.96
CA MET A 1 -24.90 4.90 19.17
C MET A 1 -24.37 5.38 17.80
N LEU A 2 -25.16 6.08 16.96
CA LEU A 2 -24.68 6.61 15.67
C LEU A 2 -23.56 7.65 15.77
N LEU A 3 -23.62 8.56 16.75
CA LEU A 3 -22.56 9.55 17.00
C LEU A 3 -21.20 8.91 17.33
N LEU A 4 -21.21 7.85 18.14
CA LEU A 4 -19.99 7.12 18.49
C LEU A 4 -19.41 6.39 17.28
N HIS A 5 -20.29 5.86 16.42
CA HIS A 5 -19.90 5.23 15.15
C HIS A 5 -19.31 6.26 14.17
N ALA A 6 -19.96 7.42 14.01
CA ALA A 6 -19.45 8.48 13.13
C ALA A 6 -18.09 9.01 13.60
N LEU A 7 -17.90 9.17 14.90
CA LEU A 7 -16.62 9.58 15.50
C LEU A 7 -15.53 8.53 15.27
N PHE A 8 -15.85 7.24 15.45
CA PHE A 8 -14.90 6.15 15.22
C PHE A 8 -14.47 6.09 13.74
N TRP A 9 -15.41 6.17 12.81
CA TRP A 9 -15.13 6.16 11.37
C TRP A 9 -14.39 7.43 10.89
N GLY A 10 -14.67 8.59 11.49
CA GLY A 10 -13.93 9.82 11.25
C GLY A 10 -12.47 9.76 11.73
N LEU A 11 -12.24 9.21 12.93
CA LEU A 11 -10.90 9.04 13.50
C LEU A 11 -10.04 8.05 12.69
N VAL A 12 -10.62 6.94 12.24
CA VAL A 12 -9.94 5.97 11.37
C VAL A 12 -9.56 6.59 10.03
N SER A 13 -10.47 7.35 9.41
CA SER A 13 -10.21 8.02 8.14
C SER A 13 -9.08 9.06 8.27
N LEU A 14 -9.11 9.89 9.31
CA LEU A 14 -8.11 10.95 9.51
C LEU A 14 -6.69 10.39 9.70
N ARG A 15 -6.54 9.21 10.32
CA ARG A 15 -5.24 8.54 10.51
C ARG A 15 -4.67 7.98 9.21
N VAL A 16 -5.51 7.43 8.33
CA VAL A 16 -5.09 6.88 7.04
C VAL A 16 -4.65 8.00 6.08
N PHE A 17 -5.42 9.09 5.98
CA PHE A 17 -5.05 10.22 5.11
C PHE A 17 -3.89 11.07 5.66
N GLY A 18 -3.76 11.20 6.98
CA GLY A 18 -2.65 11.94 7.61
C GLY A 18 -1.27 11.30 7.40
N ALA A 19 -1.20 9.97 7.24
CA ALA A 19 0.05 9.26 6.94
C ALA A 19 0.52 9.49 5.49
N ALA A 20 -0.40 9.69 4.54
CA ALA A 20 -0.07 9.92 3.15
C ALA A 20 0.49 11.33 2.87
N LEU A 21 0.00 12.35 3.58
CA LEU A 21 0.41 13.75 3.36
C LEU A 21 1.79 14.11 3.91
N LEU A 22 2.34 13.34 4.86
CA LEU A 22 3.67 13.62 5.44
C LEU A 22 4.85 13.04 4.64
N SER A 23 4.60 12.37 3.51
CA SER A 23 5.66 11.69 2.74
C SER A 23 6.27 12.53 1.61
N GLU A 24 5.74 13.72 1.30
CA GLU A 24 6.10 14.48 0.10
C GLU A 24 6.81 15.81 0.41
N GLU A 25 7.96 15.79 1.09
CA GLU A 25 8.94 16.88 0.92
C GLU A 25 10.36 16.44 1.31
N ARG A 26 11.09 15.82 0.39
CA ARG A 26 12.56 15.77 0.47
C ARG A 26 13.16 15.96 -0.91
N THR A 27 13.15 17.21 -1.36
CA THR A 27 13.84 17.64 -2.58
C THR A 27 15.32 17.84 -2.25
N THR A 28 16.13 16.78 -2.36
CA THR A 28 17.59 16.88 -2.23
C THR A 28 18.23 17.20 -3.58
N ALA A 29 18.96 18.31 -3.60
CA ALA A 29 19.71 18.84 -4.74
C ALA A 29 20.63 17.78 -5.39
N VAL A 30 20.51 17.63 -6.71
CA VAL A 30 21.29 16.68 -7.51
C VAL A 30 22.62 17.34 -7.90
N LYS A 31 23.74 16.86 -7.34
CA LYS A 31 25.08 17.12 -7.89
C LYS A 31 25.18 16.46 -9.28
N PRO A 32 25.96 16.99 -10.23
CA PRO A 32 26.19 16.33 -11.51
C PRO A 32 27.02 15.07 -11.25
N VAL A 33 26.34 13.93 -11.21
CA VAL A 33 26.95 12.61 -11.05
C VAL A 33 27.51 12.21 -12.42
N ALA A 34 28.78 11.80 -12.46
CA ALA A 34 29.37 11.20 -13.64
C ALA A 34 28.47 10.07 -14.15
N THR A 35 28.26 9.96 -15.47
CA THR A 35 27.34 8.97 -16.04
C THR A 35 27.65 7.57 -15.52
N PRO A 36 26.69 6.88 -14.88
CA PRO A 36 26.92 5.55 -14.33
C PRO A 36 27.28 4.53 -15.40
N CYS A 37 28.16 3.57 -15.10
CA CYS A 37 28.62 2.59 -16.09
C CYS A 37 27.50 1.68 -16.61
N TRP A 38 26.49 1.39 -15.80
CA TRP A 38 25.35 0.54 -16.18
C TRP A 38 24.41 1.19 -17.22
N LEU A 39 24.59 2.47 -17.57
CA LEU A 39 23.92 3.09 -18.73
C LEU A 39 24.71 2.90 -20.03
N MET A 40 26.02 2.63 -19.94
CA MET A 40 26.93 2.61 -21.08
C MET A 40 27.42 1.21 -21.44
N GLU A 41 27.30 0.26 -20.52
CA GLU A 41 27.84 -1.09 -20.64
C GLU A 41 26.82 -2.13 -20.16
N GLU A 42 26.95 -3.36 -20.66
CA GLU A 42 26.20 -4.50 -20.14
C GLU A 42 26.59 -4.74 -18.68
N PHE A 43 25.61 -4.99 -17.83
CA PHE A 43 25.82 -5.21 -16.40
C PHE A 43 25.19 -6.51 -15.94
N THR A 44 25.73 -7.07 -14.86
CA THR A 44 25.16 -8.24 -14.18
C THR A 44 24.73 -7.84 -12.78
N VAL A 45 23.59 -8.36 -12.31
CA VAL A 45 23.08 -8.05 -10.96
C VAL A 45 23.81 -8.93 -9.95
N THR A 46 24.71 -8.32 -9.17
CA THR A 46 25.48 -9.00 -8.12
C THR A 46 24.66 -9.17 -6.85
N ARG A 47 23.78 -8.20 -6.53
CA ARG A 47 22.86 -8.28 -5.40
C ARG A 47 21.47 -7.85 -5.83
N SER A 48 20.49 -8.73 -5.57
CA SER A 48 19.08 -8.47 -5.84
C SER A 48 18.57 -7.23 -5.09
N CYS A 49 17.53 -6.61 -5.65
CA CYS A 49 16.89 -5.44 -5.09
C CYS A 49 16.49 -5.65 -3.61
N ALA A 50 16.97 -4.76 -2.74
CA ALA A 50 16.76 -4.83 -1.30
C ALA A 50 16.46 -3.45 -0.70
N GLN A 51 15.77 -3.43 0.44
CA GLN A 51 15.45 -2.18 1.14
C GLN A 51 16.71 -1.55 1.70
N CYS A 52 16.85 -0.24 1.55
CA CYS A 52 17.94 0.52 2.14
C CYS A 52 17.80 0.59 3.66
N ASN A 53 18.87 0.27 4.38
CA ASN A 53 18.94 0.54 5.81
C ASN A 53 19.28 2.03 6.09
N ALA A 54 19.25 2.44 7.36
CA ALA A 54 19.50 3.84 7.75
C ALA A 54 20.91 4.35 7.39
N PHE A 55 21.91 3.47 7.33
CA PHE A 55 23.27 3.79 6.91
C PHE A 55 23.36 3.93 5.40
N GLU A 56 22.86 2.94 4.66
CA GLU A 56 22.82 2.89 3.20
C GLU A 56 22.03 4.05 2.60
N THR A 57 20.96 4.48 3.26
CA THR A 57 20.17 5.65 2.84
C THR A 57 20.99 6.95 2.84
N LYS A 58 21.98 7.06 3.75
CA LYS A 58 22.90 8.20 3.80
C LYS A 58 24.07 8.03 2.84
N SER A 59 24.52 6.79 2.63
CA SER A 59 25.68 6.48 1.78
C SER A 59 25.35 6.43 0.28
N TYR A 60 24.18 5.93 -0.09
CA TYR A 60 23.79 5.69 -1.47
C TYR A 60 22.69 6.66 -1.92
N PRO A 61 22.98 7.58 -2.87
CA PRO A 61 21.97 8.50 -3.38
C PRO A 61 20.83 7.75 -4.10
N SER A 62 21.11 6.55 -4.61
CA SER A 62 20.12 5.65 -5.24
C SER A 62 18.94 5.31 -4.33
N CYS A 63 19.13 5.32 -3.01
CA CYS A 63 18.06 5.08 -2.04
C CYS A 63 17.05 6.23 -1.94
N ALA A 64 17.37 7.44 -2.41
CA ALA A 64 16.53 8.61 -2.20
C ALA A 64 15.20 8.57 -2.97
N GLN A 65 15.15 7.85 -4.09
CA GLN A 65 13.96 7.80 -4.94
C GLN A 65 12.95 6.75 -4.49
N THR A 66 13.39 5.50 -4.28
CA THR A 66 12.47 4.37 -4.00
C THR A 66 12.65 3.81 -2.60
N GLY A 67 13.76 4.11 -1.91
CA GLY A 67 14.15 3.42 -0.68
C GLY A 67 14.69 2.01 -0.90
N PHE A 68 14.93 1.62 -2.17
CA PHE A 68 15.47 0.33 -2.57
C PHE A 68 16.69 0.49 -3.45
N TYR A 69 17.62 -0.47 -3.35
CA TYR A 69 18.80 -0.48 -4.18
C TYR A 69 19.17 -1.91 -4.62
N GLU A 70 19.85 -2.01 -5.75
CA GLU A 70 20.51 -3.23 -6.21
C GLU A 70 21.97 -2.94 -6.53
N ARG A 71 22.81 -3.97 -6.46
CA ARG A 71 24.23 -3.87 -6.85
C ARG A 71 24.42 -4.54 -8.19
N VAL A 72 25.11 -3.83 -9.08
CA VAL A 72 25.40 -4.31 -10.42
C VAL A 72 26.90 -4.24 -10.67
N ASN A 73 27.44 -5.25 -11.36
CA ASN A 73 28.80 -5.24 -11.87
C ASN A 73 28.77 -4.96 -13.37
N CYS A 74 29.40 -3.87 -13.80
CA CYS A 74 29.56 -3.51 -15.21
C CYS A 74 30.61 -4.44 -15.85
N THR A 75 30.19 -5.25 -16.83
CA THR A 75 30.99 -6.37 -17.35
C THR A 75 32.28 -5.91 -18.03
N LYS A 76 32.24 -4.78 -18.74
CA LYS A 76 33.37 -4.27 -19.53
C LYS A 76 34.41 -3.56 -18.67
N SER A 77 33.98 -2.78 -17.68
CA SER A 77 34.88 -2.07 -16.75
C SER A 77 35.17 -2.81 -15.44
N ASN A 78 34.49 -3.94 -15.19
CA ASN A 78 34.53 -4.70 -13.93
C ASN A 78 34.27 -3.82 -12.69
N ARG A 79 33.39 -2.82 -12.82
CA ARG A 79 33.07 -1.89 -11.74
C ARG A 79 31.75 -2.25 -11.08
N ASP A 80 31.76 -2.29 -9.75
CA ASP A 80 30.55 -2.40 -8.95
C ASP A 80 29.92 -1.03 -8.76
N GLU A 81 28.67 -0.91 -9.17
CA GLU A 81 27.84 0.29 -9.01
C GLU A 81 26.54 -0.03 -8.26
N VAL A 82 26.00 1.01 -7.63
CA VAL A 82 24.74 0.93 -6.88
C VAL A 82 23.68 1.74 -7.59
N LYS A 83 22.60 1.09 -8.04
CA LYS A 83 21.47 1.76 -8.69
C LYS A 83 20.17 1.58 -7.90
N SER A 84 19.25 2.52 -8.12
CA SER A 84 17.89 2.41 -7.60
C SER A 84 17.16 1.30 -8.37
N CYS A 85 16.37 0.51 -7.65
CA CYS A 85 15.54 -0.54 -8.24
C CYS A 85 14.09 -0.38 -7.77
N ARG A 86 13.18 -0.91 -8.57
CA ARG A 86 11.77 -1.08 -8.21
C ARG A 86 11.56 -2.56 -7.90
N SER A 87 11.32 -2.87 -6.62
CA SER A 87 11.11 -4.26 -6.19
C SER A 87 9.69 -4.72 -6.53
N SER A 88 9.54 -5.54 -7.57
CA SER A 88 8.25 -6.18 -7.91
C SER A 88 7.74 -7.06 -6.77
N GLN A 89 8.64 -7.70 -6.03
CA GLN A 89 8.31 -8.60 -4.92
C GLN A 89 7.63 -7.88 -3.74
N MET A 90 7.99 -6.61 -3.48
CA MET A 90 7.32 -5.82 -2.44
C MET A 90 6.02 -5.17 -2.91
N GLU A 91 5.87 -4.94 -4.23
CA GLU A 91 4.58 -4.56 -4.81
C GLU A 91 3.56 -5.69 -4.65
N GLU A 92 3.99 -6.94 -4.80
CA GLU A 92 3.12 -8.12 -4.64
C GLU A 92 2.64 -8.30 -3.19
N GLN A 93 3.51 -8.12 -2.20
CA GLN A 93 3.12 -8.24 -0.79
C GLN A 93 2.14 -7.12 -0.38
N SER A 94 2.39 -5.89 -0.84
CA SER A 94 1.49 -4.76 -0.58
C SER A 94 0.15 -4.96 -1.24
N PHE A 95 0.15 -5.52 -2.46
CA PHE A 95 -1.06 -5.88 -3.19
C PHE A 95 -1.88 -6.93 -2.43
N TRP A 96 -1.26 -8.03 -1.97
CA TRP A 96 -1.98 -9.09 -1.26
C TRP A 96 -2.58 -8.62 0.07
N HIS A 97 -1.87 -7.77 0.81
CA HIS A 97 -2.42 -7.16 2.02
C HIS A 97 -3.62 -6.26 1.71
N PHE A 98 -3.53 -5.40 0.70
CA PHE A 98 -4.65 -4.54 0.29
C PHE A 98 -5.86 -5.36 -0.16
N GLU A 99 -5.63 -6.33 -1.05
CA GLU A 99 -6.67 -7.22 -1.57
C GLU A 99 -7.37 -7.97 -0.43
N ALA A 100 -6.61 -8.54 0.51
CA ALA A 100 -7.18 -9.24 1.66
C ALA A 100 -8.03 -8.33 2.55
N VAL A 101 -7.61 -7.08 2.76
CA VAL A 101 -8.38 -6.09 3.53
C VAL A 101 -9.68 -5.74 2.81
N MET A 102 -9.64 -5.47 1.51
CA MET A 102 -10.81 -5.10 0.72
C MET A 102 -11.82 -6.25 0.58
N LEU A 103 -11.33 -7.48 0.40
CA LEU A 103 -12.16 -8.69 0.41
C LEU A 103 -12.85 -8.88 1.75
N SER A 104 -12.11 -8.75 2.86
CA SER A 104 -12.65 -8.89 4.21
C SER A 104 -13.73 -7.84 4.50
N LEU A 105 -13.48 -6.59 4.08
CA LEU A 105 -14.42 -5.49 4.24
C LEU A 105 -15.72 -5.73 3.43
N THR A 106 -15.59 -6.23 2.21
CA THR A 106 -16.72 -6.62 1.36
C THR A 106 -17.60 -7.67 2.03
N VAL A 107 -16.99 -8.74 2.57
CA VAL A 107 -17.72 -9.80 3.29
C VAL A 107 -18.45 -9.24 4.51
N LEU A 108 -17.77 -8.40 5.30
CA LEU A 108 -18.36 -7.77 6.48
C LEU A 108 -19.60 -6.94 6.12
N PHE A 109 -19.49 -6.08 5.11
CA PHE A 109 -20.63 -5.28 4.66
C PHE A 109 -21.75 -6.14 4.06
N GLY A 110 -21.42 -7.19 3.31
CA GLY A 110 -22.40 -8.15 2.81
C GLY A 110 -23.22 -8.77 3.94
N VAL A 111 -22.57 -9.23 5.01
CA VAL A 111 -23.26 -9.78 6.19
C VAL A 111 -24.15 -8.73 6.87
N VAL A 112 -23.67 -7.50 7.03
CA VAL A 112 -24.47 -6.40 7.62
C VAL A 112 -25.71 -6.10 6.78
N VAL A 113 -25.56 -6.04 5.45
CA VAL A 113 -26.70 -5.77 4.54
C VAL A 113 -27.72 -6.89 4.61
N VAL A 114 -27.30 -8.16 4.52
CA VAL A 114 -28.20 -9.32 4.55
C VAL A 114 -28.95 -9.42 5.88
N THR A 115 -28.27 -9.20 7.01
CA THR A 115 -28.92 -9.24 8.33
C THR A 115 -29.98 -8.15 8.47
N ARG A 116 -29.70 -6.93 7.98
CA ARG A 116 -30.69 -5.84 7.96
C ARG A 116 -31.87 -6.13 7.04
N GLN A 117 -31.62 -6.65 5.84
CA GLN A 117 -32.69 -7.04 4.92
C GLN A 117 -33.60 -8.09 5.56
N ARG A 118 -33.02 -9.16 6.13
CA ARG A 118 -33.79 -10.19 6.85
C ARG A 118 -34.61 -9.63 8.02
N ALA A 119 -34.07 -8.66 8.75
CA ALA A 119 -34.82 -8.01 9.82
C ALA A 119 -36.01 -7.20 9.27
N LEU A 120 -35.83 -6.47 8.16
CA LEU A 120 -36.90 -5.73 7.50
C LEU A 120 -37.97 -6.67 6.91
N ASP A 121 -37.57 -7.78 6.31
CA ASP A 121 -38.49 -8.79 5.77
C ASP A 121 -39.33 -9.45 6.87
N ARG A 122 -38.71 -9.76 8.02
CA ARG A 122 -39.44 -10.26 9.19
C ARG A 122 -40.48 -9.25 9.66
N LEU A 123 -40.10 -7.98 9.81
CA LEU A 123 -41.02 -6.91 10.21
C LEU A 123 -42.15 -6.70 9.19
N ALA A 124 -41.88 -6.84 7.89
CA ALA A 124 -42.90 -6.74 6.85
C ALA A 124 -43.89 -7.91 6.93
N SER A 125 -43.40 -9.15 7.06
CA SER A 125 -44.26 -10.34 7.17
C SER A 125 -45.12 -10.34 8.44
N GLU A 126 -44.58 -9.87 9.57
CA GLU A 126 -45.35 -9.72 10.82
C GLU A 126 -46.45 -8.66 10.71
N LYS A 127 -46.21 -7.58 9.97
CA LYS A 127 -47.23 -6.56 9.70
C LYS A 127 -48.36 -7.12 8.84
N VAL A 128 -48.04 -7.88 7.80
CA VAL A 128 -49.05 -8.55 6.95
C VAL A 128 -49.86 -9.55 7.77
N ARG A 129 -49.21 -10.37 8.59
CA ARG A 129 -49.90 -11.38 9.42
C ARG A 129 -50.88 -10.76 10.41
N ARG A 130 -50.51 -9.65 11.05
CA ARG A 130 -51.41 -8.93 11.97
C ARG A 130 -52.62 -8.30 11.28
N GLN A 131 -52.54 -7.97 10.00
CA GLN A 131 -53.72 -7.48 9.25
C GLN A 131 -54.72 -8.60 8.95
N ILE A 132 -54.29 -9.86 8.86
CA ILE A 132 -55.18 -11.01 8.60
C ILE A 132 -55.92 -11.44 9.87
N GLU A 133 -55.30 -11.31 11.05
CA GLU A 133 -55.91 -11.67 12.35
C GLU A 133 -56.92 -10.63 12.87
N SER A 134 -56.93 -9.41 12.31
CA SER A 134 -57.84 -8.32 12.70
C SER A 134 -59.10 -8.20 11.84
N ILE A 135 -59.27 -9.08 10.85
CA ILE A 135 -60.44 -9.18 9.96
C ILE A 135 -61.34 -10.31 10.49
#